data_AF-A0A552FSF1-F1
#
_entry.id   AF-A0A552FSF1-F1
#
_cell.length_a   1.000
_cell.length_b   1.000
_cell.length_c   1.000
_cell.angle_alpha   90.00
_cell.angle_beta   90.00
_cell.angle_gamma   90.00
#
_symmetry.space_group_name_H-M   'P 1'
#
loop_
_entity.id
_entity.type
_entity.pdbx_description
1 polymer ?
#
loop_
_entity_poly.entity_id
_entity_poly.type
_entity_poly.pdbx_seq_one_letter_code
_entity_poly.pdbx_strand_id
1 'polypeptide(L)'
;MTILLSPKGTFPAKIIDIITLYRLVMNRGEQNNIQVGQRVLVYQPITQQIQGRWECIEILKGRGRVISLMENEATIDFEVPMFLGNQLHVVFKNPKIGDLVKPI
;
A
#
# COMPACT_ATOMS: atom_id res chain seq x y z
N MET A 1 -15.22 -22.57 -9.02
CA MET A 1 -14.01 -21.86 -8.60
C MET A 1 -14.42 -20.41 -8.33
N THR A 2 -14.73 -20.08 -7.08
CA THR A 2 -15.30 -18.78 -6.73
C THR A 2 -14.16 -17.81 -6.47
N ILE A 3 -14.08 -16.75 -7.27
CA ILE A 3 -13.16 -15.65 -7.02
C ILE A 3 -13.62 -15.02 -5.71
N LEU A 4 -12.86 -15.20 -4.63
CA LEU A 4 -13.10 -14.52 -3.37
C LEU A 4 -12.80 -13.03 -3.60
N LEU A 5 -13.80 -12.28 -4.05
CA LEU A 5 -13.74 -10.83 -4.02
C LEU A 5 -13.55 -10.46 -2.54
N SER A 6 -12.44 -9.80 -2.21
CA SER A 6 -12.23 -9.23 -0.86
C SER A 6 -13.51 -8.49 -0.43
N PRO A 7 -13.98 -8.65 0.83
CA PRO A 7 -15.23 -8.07 1.28
C PRO A 7 -15.35 -6.60 0.86
N LYS A 8 -16.54 -6.16 0.43
CA LYS A 8 -16.82 -4.73 0.22
C LYS A 8 -16.37 -3.96 1.48
N GLY A 9 -15.43 -3.04 1.31
CA GLY A 9 -14.93 -2.16 2.40
C GLY A 9 -13.54 -2.51 2.97
N THR A 10 -12.91 -3.63 2.58
CA THR A 10 -11.52 -3.91 3.00
C THR A 10 -10.55 -2.87 2.44
N PHE A 11 -10.71 -2.49 1.17
CA PHE A 11 -9.83 -1.52 0.50
C PHE A 11 -10.62 -0.35 -0.13
N PRO A 12 -9.98 0.83 -0.31
CA PRO A 12 -8.60 1.12 0.06
C PRO A 12 -8.43 1.23 1.58
N ALA A 13 -7.34 0.67 2.10
CA ALA A 13 -6.89 0.96 3.47
C ALA A 13 -6.13 2.29 3.48
N LYS A 14 -5.86 2.83 4.65
CA LYS A 14 -5.07 4.05 4.86
C LYS A 14 -3.88 3.75 5.74
N ILE A 15 -2.73 4.31 5.39
CA ILE A 15 -1.57 4.38 6.30
C ILE A 15 -1.93 5.28 7.48
N ILE A 16 -1.81 4.76 8.68
CA ILE A 16 -2.12 5.47 9.94
C ILE A 16 -0.88 5.73 10.79
N ASP A 17 0.19 4.98 10.57
CA ASP A 17 1.47 5.19 11.26
C ASP A 17 2.66 4.78 10.38
N ILE A 18 3.83 5.36 10.69
CA ILE A 18 5.11 5.14 10.01
C ILE A 18 6.14 4.78 11.07
N ILE A 19 6.41 3.49 11.22
CA ILE A 19 7.39 2.97 12.20
C ILE A 19 8.81 3.29 11.72
N THR A 20 9.08 3.05 10.43
CA THR A 20 10.33 3.42 9.76
C THR A 20 10.04 3.83 8.32
N LEU A 21 11.04 4.27 7.58
CA LEU A 21 10.90 4.48 6.13
C LEU A 21 10.33 3.23 5.45
N TYR A 22 10.77 2.02 5.79
CA TYR A 22 10.32 0.80 5.09
C TYR A 22 9.21 0.04 5.80
N ARG A 23 8.68 0.57 6.91
CA ARG A 23 7.69 -0.14 7.72
C ARG A 23 6.55 0.78 8.12
N LEU A 24 5.36 0.47 7.63
CA LEU A 24 4.15 1.28 7.81
C LEU A 24 3.05 0.46 8.47
N VAL A 25 2.09 1.14 9.09
CA VAL A 25 0.87 0.53 9.62
C VAL A 25 -0.33 1.02 8.82
N MET A 26 -1.19 0.10 8.38
CA MET A 26 -2.47 0.42 7.75
C MET A 26 -3.65 0.11 8.67
N ASN A 27 -4.74 0.86 8.52
CA ASN A 27 -5.98 0.70 9.29
C ASN A 27 -6.86 -0.49 8.86
N ARG A 28 -6.23 -1.63 8.52
CA ARG A 28 -6.92 -2.87 8.21
C ARG A 28 -6.15 -4.05 8.77
N GLY A 29 -6.84 -4.94 9.47
CA GLY A 29 -6.27 -6.09 10.16
C GLY A 29 -7.07 -7.38 9.97
N GLU A 30 -7.06 -8.24 10.98
CA GLU A 30 -7.73 -9.55 10.97
C GLU A 30 -9.23 -9.43 10.67
N GLN A 31 -9.93 -8.49 11.30
CA GLN A 31 -11.37 -8.28 11.08
C GLN A 31 -11.70 -7.90 9.63
N ASN A 32 -10.72 -7.41 8.89
CA ASN A 32 -10.88 -7.02 7.49
C ASN A 32 -10.41 -8.09 6.50
N ASN A 33 -10.15 -9.31 6.99
CA ASN A 33 -9.62 -10.45 6.23
C ASN A 33 -8.25 -10.16 5.58
N ILE A 34 -7.41 -9.35 6.23
CA ILE A 34 -6.01 -9.19 5.82
C ILE A 34 -5.22 -10.42 6.26
N GLN A 35 -4.30 -10.88 5.43
CA GLN A 35 -3.46 -12.04 5.72
C GLN A 35 -1.99 -11.66 5.83
N VAL A 36 -1.27 -12.28 6.78
CA VAL A 36 0.19 -12.22 6.78
C VAL A 36 0.70 -12.77 5.46
N GLY A 37 1.64 -12.05 4.88
CA GLY A 37 2.23 -12.40 3.60
C GLY A 37 1.47 -11.85 2.39
N GLN A 38 0.32 -11.21 2.57
CA GLN A 38 -0.39 -10.54 1.49
C GLN A 38 0.43 -9.40 0.89
N ARG A 39 0.51 -9.32 -0.44
CA ARG A 39 1.20 -8.25 -1.15
C ARG A 39 0.27 -7.06 -1.33
N VAL A 40 0.83 -5.86 -1.16
CA VAL A 40 0.08 -4.61 -1.23
C VAL A 40 0.89 -3.53 -1.92
N LEU A 41 0.15 -2.54 -2.46
CA LEU A 41 0.67 -1.35 -3.09
C LEU A 41 0.21 -0.13 -2.31
N VAL A 42 1.15 0.75 -1.96
CA VAL A 42 0.89 2.04 -1.31
C VAL A 42 0.94 3.15 -2.35
N TYR A 43 -0.06 4.00 -2.37
CA TYR A 43 -0.22 5.06 -3.37
C TYR A 43 -0.90 6.30 -2.79
N GLN A 44 -0.65 7.44 -3.43
CA GLN A 44 -1.35 8.69 -3.15
C GLN A 44 -2.24 9.05 -4.33
N PRO A 45 -3.57 9.13 -4.17
CA PRO A 45 -4.43 9.69 -5.20
C PRO A 45 -4.21 11.20 -5.27
N ILE A 46 -4.02 11.73 -6.48
CA ILE A 46 -3.99 13.16 -6.76
C ILE A 46 -5.00 13.47 -7.85
N THR A 47 -5.67 14.61 -7.74
CA THR A 47 -6.52 15.13 -8.82
C THR A 47 -5.76 16.23 -9.52
N GLN A 48 -5.53 16.09 -10.82
CA GLN A 48 -4.84 17.10 -11.62
C GLN A 48 -5.50 17.26 -13.00
N GLN A 49 -5.27 18.41 -13.63
CA GLN A 49 -5.81 18.67 -14.95
C GLN A 49 -4.87 18.13 -16.03
N ILE A 50 -5.38 17.20 -16.85
CA ILE A 50 -4.68 16.65 -18.02
C ILE A 50 -5.52 16.98 -19.26
N GLN A 51 -4.92 17.64 -20.25
CA GLN A 51 -5.60 17.98 -21.51
C GLN A 51 -6.97 18.66 -21.31
N GLY A 52 -7.06 19.53 -20.30
CA GLY A 52 -8.28 20.26 -19.97
C GLY A 52 -9.29 19.51 -19.08
N ARG A 53 -9.06 18.23 -18.74
CA ARG A 53 -9.95 17.41 -17.91
C ARG A 53 -9.35 17.15 -16.53
N TRP A 54 -10.19 17.15 -15.49
CA TRP A 54 -9.79 16.73 -14.15
C TRP A 54 -9.69 15.21 -14.09
N GLU A 55 -8.50 14.68 -13.85
CA GLU A 55 -8.23 13.25 -13.75
C GLU A 55 -7.68 12.91 -12.36
N CYS A 56 -8.09 11.76 -11.83
CA CYS A 56 -7.54 11.18 -10.61
C CYS A 56 -6.43 10.19 -10.97
N ILE A 57 -5.23 10.41 -10.44
CA ILE A 57 -4.04 9.63 -10.74
C ILE A 57 -3.48 9.08 -9.44
N GLU A 58 -3.06 7.82 -9.46
CA GLU A 58 -2.44 7.16 -8.32
C GLU A 58 -0.91 7.28 -8.42
N ILE A 59 -0.31 8.11 -7.57
CA ILE A 59 1.14 8.21 -7.45
C ILE A 59 1.66 7.06 -6.60
N LEU A 60 2.31 6.10 -7.23
CA LEU A 60 2.93 4.95 -6.56
C LEU A 60 3.99 5.39 -5.54
N LYS A 61 3.82 4.96 -4.29
CA LYS A 61 4.75 5.18 -3.17
C LYS A 61 5.61 3.96 -2.88
N GLY A 62 5.08 2.76 -3.15
CA GLY A 62 5.85 1.54 -3.26
C GLY A 62 5.02 0.29 -3.01
N ARG A 63 5.72 -0.84 -2.90
CA ARG A 63 5.13 -2.16 -2.74
C ARG A 63 5.70 -2.81 -1.49
N GLY A 64 4.89 -3.64 -0.86
CA GLY A 64 5.29 -4.32 0.35
C GLY A 64 4.46 -5.56 0.61
N ARG A 65 4.75 -6.17 1.75
CA ARG A 65 4.10 -7.37 2.23
C ARG A 65 3.62 -7.15 3.67
N VAL A 66 2.45 -7.64 3.99
CA VAL A 66 1.96 -7.66 5.38
C VAL A 66 2.83 -8.62 6.18
N ILE A 67 3.43 -8.15 7.27
CA ILE A 67 4.33 -8.95 8.13
C ILE A 67 3.73 -9.28 9.50
N SER A 68 2.77 -8.51 9.96
CA SER A 68 2.04 -8.77 11.20
C SER A 68 0.63 -8.20 11.13
N LEU A 69 -0.26 -8.78 11.94
CA LEU A 69 -1.66 -8.41 12.04
C LEU A 69 -1.99 -8.08 13.50
N MET A 70 -2.93 -7.16 13.65
CA MET A 70 -3.73 -6.94 14.83
C MET A 70 -5.21 -6.96 14.39
N GLU A 71 -6.14 -6.82 15.34
CA GLU A 71 -7.57 -6.90 15.05
C GLU A 71 -8.01 -5.94 13.93
N ASN A 72 -7.56 -4.67 13.98
CA ASN A 72 -7.96 -3.61 13.05
C ASN A 72 -6.80 -2.98 12.28
N GLU A 73 -5.59 -3.50 12.44
CA GLU A 73 -4.37 -2.94 11.87
C GLU A 73 -3.45 -4.02 11.33
N ALA A 74 -2.60 -3.64 10.38
CA ALA A 74 -1.57 -4.52 9.84
C ALA A 74 -0.30 -3.73 9.56
N THR A 75 0.83 -4.37 9.87
CA THR A 75 2.14 -3.80 9.54
C THR A 75 2.59 -4.29 8.17
N ILE A 76 3.01 -3.36 7.33
CA ILE A 76 3.54 -3.59 5.99
C ILE A 76 5.05 -3.35 6.04
N ASP A 77 5.83 -4.31 5.55
CA ASP A 77 7.26 -4.15 5.29
C ASP A 77 7.44 -3.97 3.78
N PHE A 78 8.13 -2.92 3.37
CA PHE A 78 8.35 -2.61 1.97
C PHE A 78 9.40 -3.55 1.37
N GLU A 79 9.22 -3.86 0.09
CA GLU A 79 10.25 -4.53 -0.69
C GLU A 79 11.47 -3.59 -0.75
N VAL A 80 12.54 -3.99 -0.06
CA VAL A 80 13.80 -3.24 0.02
C VAL A 80 14.39 -3.12 -1.39
N PRO A 81 15.04 -1.99 -1.72
CA PRO A 81 15.64 -1.82 -3.02
C PRO A 81 16.68 -2.92 -3.29
N MET A 82 16.48 -3.68 -4.36
CA MET A 82 17.52 -4.53 -4.90
C MET A 82 18.32 -3.76 -5.95
N PHE A 83 19.63 -3.86 -5.85
CA PHE A 83 20.52 -3.47 -6.94
C PHE A 83 20.46 -4.55 -8.01
N LEU A 84 19.94 -4.21 -9.18
CA LEU A 84 20.05 -5.03 -10.39
C LEU A 84 21.19 -4.44 -11.22
N GLY A 85 22.39 -5.00 -11.03
CA GLY A 85 23.62 -4.42 -11.58
C GLY A 85 23.90 -3.03 -10.99
N ASN A 86 24.09 -2.03 -11.85
CA ASN A 86 24.41 -0.66 -11.42
C ASN A 86 23.15 0.22 -11.24
N GLN A 87 21.97 -0.34 -11.43
CA GLN A 87 20.71 0.38 -11.31
C GLN A 87 20.00 0.02 -10.01
N LEU A 88 19.80 1.04 -9.18
CA LEU A 88 19.02 0.97 -7.96
C LEU A 88 17.53 0.99 -8.32
N HIS A 89 16.87 -0.17 -8.25
CA HIS A 89 15.44 -0.28 -8.57
C HIS A 89 14.60 0.06 -7.33
N VAL A 90 14.41 1.36 -7.09
CA VAL A 90 13.60 1.88 -5.98
C VAL A 90 12.30 2.43 -6.54
N VAL A 91 11.17 1.84 -6.18
CA VAL A 91 9.89 2.57 -6.24
C VAL A 91 9.41 2.86 -4.82
N PHE A 92 10.32 3.27 -3.96
CA PHE A 92 10.01 3.82 -2.65
C PHE A 92 10.05 5.35 -2.72
N LYS A 93 8.88 5.98 -2.68
CA LYS A 93 8.73 7.43 -2.64
C LYS A 93 8.07 7.82 -1.33
N ASN A 94 8.85 8.41 -0.41
CA ASN A 94 8.45 9.06 0.85
C ASN A 94 6.94 8.93 1.18
N PRO A 95 6.49 7.79 1.73
CA PRO A 95 5.10 7.55 2.08
C PRO A 95 4.70 8.46 3.24
N LYS A 96 3.40 8.73 3.34
CA LYS A 96 2.84 9.62 4.35
C LYS A 96 1.61 8.98 5.00
N ILE A 97 1.34 9.40 6.23
CA ILE A 97 0.05 9.12 6.88
C ILE A 97 -1.07 9.64 5.96
N GLY A 98 -2.09 8.82 5.75
CA GLY A 98 -3.20 9.08 4.84
C GLY A 98 -3.02 8.54 3.42
N ASP A 99 -1.81 8.11 3.03
CA ASP A 99 -1.63 7.36 1.78
C ASP A 99 -2.50 6.10 1.78
N LEU A 100 -2.96 5.72 0.59
CA LEU A 100 -3.89 4.61 0.42
C LEU A 100 -3.13 3.31 0.13
N VAL A 101 -3.74 2.19 0.51
CA VAL A 101 -3.22 0.85 0.27
C VAL A 101 -4.25 0.02 -0.48
N LYS A 102 -3.81 -0.80 -1.44
CA LYS A 102 -4.63 -1.79 -2.14
C LYS A 102 -3.86 -3.09 -2.36
N PRO A 103 -4.53 -4.24 -2.54
CA PRO A 103 -3.87 -5.51 -2.82
C PRO A 103 -3.32 -5.51 -4.26
N ILE A 104 -2.31 -6.35 -4.50
CA ILE A 104 -1.72 -6.61 -5.83
C ILE A 104 -2.08 -8.03 -6.26
#